data_AF-A0A2K5EJQ8-F1
#
_entry.id   AF-A0A2K5EJQ8-F1
#
_cell.length_a   1.000
_cell.length_b   1.000
_cell.length_c   1.000
_cell.angle_alpha   90.00
_cell.angle_beta   90.00
_cell.angle_gamma   90.00
#
_symmetry.space_group_name_H-M   'P 1'
#
loop_
_entity.id
_entity.type
_entity.pdbx_description
1 polymer ?
#
loop_
_entity_poly.entity_id
_entity_poly.type
_entity_poly.pdbx_seq_one_letter_code
_entity_poly.pdbx_strand_id
1 'polypeptide(L)'
;LADEAPRKGSFSALVGRTSGLTKPAALAAAPAKPRGAGGSKKLVIKNFRDRPRLPDGYTQDTWRKLHEAVRAVQSSTSIRYNPEELHQAVENLCSHKVSPMLYKQLRQACEDHVQAQILPFREDSLDIVASLKKINTCWQDHCRQMIVIRSIFLFLDRTYVLQNSTLSLMCQGHGVCPATSVRFS
;
A
#
# COMPACT_ATOMS: atom_id res chain seq x y z
N LEU A 1 9.12 66.43 -0.15
CA LEU A 1 8.10 65.82 -1.01
C LEU A 1 8.11 64.33 -0.68
N ALA A 2 7.43 63.90 0.39
CA ALA A 2 5.97 63.63 0.48
C ALA A 2 5.59 62.46 -0.44
N ASP A 3 4.83 61.44 -0.07
CA ASP A 3 4.08 61.01 1.12
C ASP A 3 3.56 59.62 0.68
N GLU A 4 3.62 58.57 1.52
CA GLU A 4 2.92 57.30 1.21
C GLU A 4 2.22 56.82 2.48
N ALA A 5 0.90 56.99 2.47
CA ALA A 5 -0.04 56.60 3.50
C ALA A 5 -1.25 55.88 2.83
N PRO A 6 -1.97 55.04 3.60
CA PRO A 6 -2.47 53.74 3.14
C PRO A 6 -3.90 53.80 2.59
N ARG A 7 -4.25 52.85 1.71
CA ARG A 7 -5.62 52.66 1.22
C ARG A 7 -6.45 51.78 2.17
N LYS A 8 -7.46 52.42 2.74
CA LYS A 8 -8.60 51.87 3.51
C LYS A 8 -9.65 51.32 2.54
N GLY A 9 -10.24 50.18 2.87
CA GLY A 9 -11.40 49.63 2.17
C GLY A 9 -12.32 48.90 3.14
N SER A 10 -13.33 49.61 3.65
CA SER A 10 -14.41 49.12 4.49
C SER A 10 -15.54 48.60 3.61
N PHE A 11 -16.16 47.48 3.92
CA PHE A 11 -17.52 47.19 3.45
C PHE A 11 -18.34 46.49 4.54
N SER A 12 -19.36 47.21 5.00
CA SER A 12 -20.42 46.75 5.91
C SER A 12 -21.41 45.83 5.21
N ALA A 13 -22.04 45.01 6.04
CA ALA A 13 -23.22 44.19 5.76
C ALA A 13 -24.40 44.97 5.17
N LEU A 14 -25.22 44.30 4.35
CA LEU A 14 -26.65 44.58 4.24
C LEU A 14 -27.43 43.34 3.77
N VAL A 15 -28.50 43.12 4.53
CA VAL A 15 -29.56 42.12 4.42
C VAL A 15 -30.54 42.48 3.30
N GLY A 16 -31.21 41.47 2.72
CA GLY A 16 -32.58 41.62 2.18
C GLY A 16 -32.88 40.68 1.01
N ARG A 17 -33.64 39.59 1.22
CA ARG A 17 -35.13 39.46 1.09
C ARG A 17 -35.52 39.00 -0.33
N THR A 18 -36.36 37.98 -0.51
CA THR A 18 -37.82 38.00 -0.37
C THR A 18 -38.36 36.55 -0.34
N SER A 19 -39.17 36.15 0.66
CA SER A 19 -40.67 36.18 0.73
C SER A 19 -41.32 34.97 0.02
N GLY A 20 -42.30 34.23 0.55
CA GLY A 20 -43.14 34.26 1.77
C GLY A 20 -43.58 32.80 2.08
N LEU A 21 -44.41 32.45 3.07
CA LEU A 21 -45.55 33.12 3.67
C LEU A 21 -45.85 32.43 5.04
N THR A 22 -46.08 33.28 6.05
CA THR A 22 -46.73 33.17 7.39
C THR A 22 -47.74 32.03 7.65
N LYS A 23 -48.10 31.51 8.85
CA LYS A 23 -48.02 31.80 10.33
C LYS A 23 -48.78 30.62 11.06
N PRO A 24 -49.00 30.56 12.41
CA PRO A 24 -48.11 30.62 13.58
C PRO A 24 -48.32 29.46 14.61
N ALA A 25 -47.41 29.40 15.61
CA ALA A 25 -47.54 28.95 17.02
C ALA A 25 -48.53 27.84 17.47
N ALA A 26 -48.00 26.83 18.18
CA ALA A 26 -48.56 26.35 19.46
C ALA A 26 -47.52 25.51 20.25
N LEU A 27 -47.36 25.84 21.53
CA LEU A 27 -46.62 25.09 22.54
C LEU A 27 -47.36 23.80 22.89
N ALA A 28 -46.67 22.66 22.90
CA ALA A 28 -47.03 21.50 23.71
C ALA A 28 -45.80 20.60 23.91
N ALA A 29 -45.26 20.60 25.13
CA ALA A 29 -44.29 19.62 25.59
C ALA A 29 -45.01 18.26 25.77
N ALA A 30 -44.48 17.21 25.14
CA ALA A 30 -44.87 15.82 25.38
C ALA A 30 -43.61 14.94 25.38
N PRO A 31 -43.58 13.86 26.19
CA PRO A 31 -42.34 13.25 26.66
C PRO A 31 -41.63 12.44 25.57
N ALA A 32 -40.31 12.49 25.60
CA ALA A 32 -39.45 11.67 24.74
C ALA A 32 -39.67 10.18 25.05
N LYS A 33 -40.27 9.46 24.10
CA LYS A 33 -40.26 7.99 24.07
C LYS A 33 -38.92 7.54 23.47
N PRO A 34 -38.22 6.53 24.03
CA PRO A 34 -36.94 6.10 23.49
C PRO A 34 -37.20 5.44 22.15
N ARG A 35 -36.76 6.08 21.07
CA ARG A 35 -36.88 5.54 19.73
C ARG A 35 -35.84 4.44 19.60
N GLY A 36 -36.33 3.20 19.66
CA GLY A 36 -35.55 1.98 19.67
C GLY A 36 -34.55 1.89 18.52
N ALA A 37 -33.44 1.24 18.84
CA ALA A 37 -32.51 0.54 17.97
C ALA A 37 -32.78 0.72 16.46
N GLY A 38 -32.13 1.73 15.88
CA GLY A 38 -32.01 1.86 14.43
C GLY A 38 -31.09 0.77 13.89
N GLY A 39 -31.62 -0.44 13.73
CA GLY A 39 -30.97 -1.48 12.93
C GLY A 39 -30.86 -0.99 11.49
N SER A 40 -29.64 -0.91 10.97
CA SER A 40 -29.37 -0.53 9.58
C SER A 40 -30.09 -1.50 8.63
N LYS A 41 -30.96 -0.95 7.77
CA LYS A 41 -31.72 -1.75 6.79
C LYS A 41 -30.75 -2.27 5.72
N LYS A 42 -30.61 -3.59 5.64
CA LYS A 42 -29.78 -4.29 4.66
C LYS A 42 -30.27 -3.99 3.24
N LEU A 43 -29.43 -3.36 2.42
CA LEU A 43 -29.71 -3.11 1.01
C LEU A 43 -29.50 -4.41 0.21
N VAL A 44 -30.49 -4.77 -0.61
CA VAL A 44 -30.44 -5.94 -1.50
C VAL A 44 -30.55 -5.44 -2.93
N ILE A 45 -29.52 -5.68 -3.74
CA ILE A 45 -29.52 -5.32 -5.16
C ILE A 45 -30.36 -6.38 -5.90
N LYS A 46 -31.54 -5.98 -6.40
CA LYS A 46 -32.33 -6.83 -7.30
C LYS A 46 -31.54 -7.04 -8.60
N ASN A 47 -31.54 -8.28 -9.12
CA ASN A 47 -30.80 -8.71 -10.32
C ASN A 47 -29.27 -8.74 -10.20
N PHE A 48 -28.70 -8.92 -9.00
CA PHE A 48 -27.28 -9.24 -8.87
C PHE A 48 -27.02 -10.66 -9.39
N ARG A 49 -26.76 -10.76 -10.69
CA ARG A 49 -26.22 -11.99 -11.30
C ARG A 49 -24.87 -12.29 -10.64
N ASP A 50 -24.54 -13.57 -10.52
CA ASP A 50 -23.36 -14.05 -9.79
C ASP A 50 -22.12 -13.18 -9.97
N ARG A 51 -21.33 -13.03 -8.89
CA ARG A 51 -20.10 -12.23 -8.90
C ARG A 51 -19.30 -12.60 -10.16
N PRO A 52 -18.98 -11.64 -11.04
CA PRO A 52 -18.18 -11.90 -12.24
C PRO A 52 -16.95 -12.70 -11.84
N ARG A 53 -16.82 -13.89 -12.42
CA ARG A 53 -15.64 -14.73 -12.18
C ARG A 53 -14.50 -14.16 -13.02
N LEU A 54 -13.31 -14.13 -12.45
CA LEU A 54 -12.12 -13.77 -13.21
C LEU A 54 -11.92 -14.80 -14.33
N PRO A 55 -11.39 -14.37 -15.49
CA PRO A 55 -10.95 -15.29 -16.53
C PRO A 55 -9.94 -16.30 -16.00
N ASP A 56 -9.98 -17.51 -16.56
CA ASP A 56 -8.95 -18.52 -16.31
C ASP A 56 -7.57 -17.97 -16.70
N GLY A 57 -6.57 -18.09 -15.81
CA GLY A 57 -5.20 -17.60 -16.05
C GLY A 57 -4.87 -16.20 -15.50
N TYR A 58 -5.86 -15.38 -15.11
CA TYR A 58 -5.63 -14.01 -14.62
C TYR A 58 -4.58 -13.94 -13.50
N THR A 59 -4.65 -14.86 -12.53
CA THR A 59 -3.72 -14.92 -11.40
C THR A 59 -2.28 -15.15 -11.87
N GLN A 60 -2.08 -16.07 -12.83
CA GLN A 60 -0.75 -16.41 -13.33
C GLN A 60 -0.14 -15.27 -14.14
N ASP A 61 -0.94 -14.62 -14.99
CA ASP A 61 -0.45 -13.52 -15.83
C ASP A 61 -0.17 -12.26 -15.02
N THR A 62 -1.01 -11.98 -14.02
CA THR A 62 -0.74 -10.88 -13.07
C THR A 62 0.50 -11.16 -12.25
N TRP A 63 0.70 -12.40 -11.78
CA TRP A 63 1.94 -12.78 -11.12
C TRP A 63 3.16 -12.64 -12.04
N ARG A 64 3.06 -13.06 -13.31
CA ARG A 64 4.16 -12.95 -14.30
C ARG A 64 4.62 -11.49 -14.44
N LYS A 65 3.66 -10.57 -14.54
CA LYS A 65 3.93 -9.13 -14.58
C LYS A 65 4.65 -8.63 -13.32
N LEU A 66 4.14 -8.99 -12.14
CA LEU A 66 4.75 -8.62 -10.86
C LEU A 66 6.16 -9.20 -10.71
N HIS A 67 6.35 -10.46 -11.09
CA HIS A 67 7.63 -11.14 -11.07
C HIS A 67 8.65 -10.51 -12.02
N GLU A 68 8.21 -10.04 -13.19
CA GLU A 68 9.06 -9.28 -14.09
C GLU A 68 9.52 -7.96 -13.46
N ALA A 69 8.63 -7.24 -12.77
CA ALA A 69 9.02 -6.03 -12.03
C ALA A 69 10.00 -6.34 -10.90
N VAL A 70 9.81 -7.44 -10.14
CA VAL A 70 10.75 -7.89 -9.10
C VAL A 70 12.13 -8.18 -9.71
N ARG A 71 12.20 -8.92 -10.82
CA ARG A 71 13.45 -9.20 -11.51
C ARG A 71 14.12 -7.94 -12.04
N ALA A 72 13.35 -6.97 -12.52
CA ALA A 72 13.88 -5.70 -12.99
C ALA A 72 14.58 -4.94 -11.84
N VAL A 73 13.93 -4.88 -10.67
CA VAL A 73 14.50 -4.29 -9.44
C VAL A 73 15.76 -5.02 -9.01
N GLN A 74 15.72 -6.35 -8.93
CA GLN A 74 16.86 -7.20 -8.54
C GLN A 74 18.06 -7.09 -9.49
N SER A 75 17.80 -6.82 -10.76
CA SER A 75 18.84 -6.60 -11.78
C SER A 75 19.30 -5.13 -11.87
N SER A 76 18.79 -4.25 -10.99
CA SER A 76 19.02 -2.81 -11.03
C SER A 76 18.69 -2.18 -12.40
N THR A 77 17.61 -2.67 -13.03
CA THR A 77 17.10 -2.22 -14.32
C THR A 77 15.77 -1.48 -14.17
N SER A 78 15.40 -0.67 -15.18
CA SER A 78 14.14 0.08 -15.16
C SER A 78 12.93 -0.85 -15.24
N ILE A 79 11.92 -0.58 -14.41
CA ILE A 79 10.65 -1.29 -14.41
C ILE A 79 9.83 -0.82 -15.62
N ARG A 80 9.39 -1.76 -16.47
CA ARG A 80 8.61 -1.43 -17.69
C ARG A 80 7.19 -0.92 -17.40
N TYR A 81 6.65 -1.27 -16.24
CA TYR A 81 5.27 -0.99 -15.83
C TYR A 81 5.20 0.23 -14.92
N ASN A 82 4.10 0.97 -15.00
CA ASN A 82 3.81 2.09 -14.09
C ASN A 82 3.58 1.57 -12.66
N PRO A 83 4.13 2.21 -11.60
CA PRO A 83 3.91 1.81 -10.20
C PRO A 83 2.44 1.64 -9.80
N GLU A 84 1.55 2.53 -10.25
CA GLU A 84 0.11 2.43 -9.96
C GLU A 84 -0.51 1.14 -10.51
N GLU A 85 -0.08 0.73 -11.71
CA GLU A 85 -0.53 -0.49 -12.36
C GLU A 85 -0.04 -1.75 -11.62
N LEU A 86 1.11 -1.67 -10.95
CA LEU A 86 1.64 -2.75 -10.11
C LEU A 86 0.92 -2.81 -8.76
N HIS A 87 0.64 -1.66 -8.14
CA HIS A 87 -0.13 -1.59 -6.90
C HIS A 87 -1.55 -2.14 -7.09
N GLN A 88 -2.25 -1.73 -8.15
CA GLN A 88 -3.59 -2.24 -8.46
C GLN A 88 -3.58 -3.76 -8.71
N ALA A 89 -2.54 -4.27 -9.39
CA ALA A 89 -2.37 -5.71 -9.60
C ALA A 89 -2.24 -6.48 -8.28
N VAL A 90 -1.43 -6.00 -7.33
CA VAL A 90 -1.29 -6.60 -6.00
C VAL A 90 -2.60 -6.55 -5.23
N GLU A 91 -3.29 -5.41 -5.22
CA GLU A 91 -4.57 -5.22 -4.53
C GLU A 91 -5.67 -6.15 -5.08
N ASN A 92 -5.77 -6.26 -6.40
CA ASN A 92 -6.72 -7.17 -7.04
C ASN A 92 -6.45 -8.61 -6.61
N LEU A 93 -5.20 -9.08 -6.71
CA LEU A 93 -4.83 -10.43 -6.27
C LEU A 93 -5.20 -10.65 -4.79
N CYS A 94 -4.89 -9.71 -3.90
CA CYS A 94 -5.24 -9.85 -2.48
C CYS A 94 -6.75 -9.88 -2.23
N SER A 95 -7.53 -9.08 -2.95
CA SER A 95 -9.00 -9.05 -2.88
C SER A 95 -9.64 -10.38 -3.33
N HIS A 96 -8.96 -11.13 -4.20
CA HIS A 96 -9.35 -12.46 -4.66
C HIS A 96 -8.82 -13.61 -3.78
N LYS A 97 -8.34 -13.32 -2.56
CA LYS A 97 -7.86 -14.31 -1.57
C LYS A 97 -6.64 -15.13 -2.02
N VAL A 98 -5.87 -14.65 -3.01
CA VAL A 98 -4.62 -15.30 -3.44
C VAL A 98 -3.37 -14.79 -2.71
N SER A 99 -3.54 -13.97 -1.65
CA SER A 99 -2.44 -13.42 -0.84
C SER A 99 -1.44 -14.46 -0.32
N PRO A 100 -1.85 -15.65 0.20
CA PRO A 100 -0.90 -16.66 0.67
C PRO A 100 0.03 -17.19 -0.44
N MET A 101 -0.52 -17.40 -1.64
CA MET A 101 0.26 -17.83 -2.80
C MET A 101 1.22 -16.71 -3.23
N LEU A 102 0.71 -15.48 -3.33
CA LEU A 102 1.50 -14.32 -3.74
C LEU A 102 2.69 -14.08 -2.81
N TYR A 103 2.48 -14.20 -1.49
CA TYR A 103 3.55 -14.11 -0.50
C TYR A 103 4.61 -15.20 -0.70
N LYS A 104 4.20 -16.46 -0.86
CA LYS A 104 5.13 -17.58 -1.08
C LYS A 104 5.97 -17.38 -2.34
N GLN A 105 5.34 -16.96 -3.43
CA GLN A 105 6.04 -16.73 -4.69
C GLN A 105 7.01 -15.53 -4.61
N LEU A 106 6.60 -14.44 -3.95
CA LEU A 106 7.49 -13.29 -3.70
C LEU A 106 8.69 -13.68 -2.85
N ARG A 107 8.46 -14.43 -1.76
CA ARG A 107 9.52 -14.96 -0.89
C ARG A 107 10.50 -15.82 -1.67
N GLN A 108 10.00 -16.76 -2.47
CA GLN A 108 10.84 -17.63 -3.30
C GLN A 108 11.69 -16.82 -4.29
N ALA A 109 11.09 -15.85 -5.00
CA ALA A 109 11.82 -15.01 -5.96
C ALA A 109 12.95 -14.20 -5.29
N CYS A 110 12.76 -13.75 -4.06
CA CYS A 110 13.82 -13.10 -3.29
C CYS A 110 14.88 -14.09 -2.81
N GLU A 111 14.49 -15.27 -2.33
CA GLU A 111 15.41 -16.32 -1.88
C GLU A 111 16.30 -16.81 -3.02
N ASP A 112 15.73 -17.10 -4.18
CA ASP A 112 16.45 -17.54 -5.38
C ASP A 112 17.48 -16.50 -5.81
N HIS A 113 17.12 -15.22 -5.77
CA HIS A 113 18.03 -14.12 -6.11
C HIS A 113 19.19 -14.03 -5.12
N VAL A 114 18.92 -14.08 -3.81
CA VAL A 114 19.97 -14.04 -2.78
C VAL A 114 20.91 -15.23 -2.91
N GLN A 115 20.38 -16.44 -3.13
CA GLN A 115 21.20 -17.63 -3.37
C GLN A 115 22.11 -17.46 -4.59
N ALA A 116 21.58 -16.93 -5.70
CA ALA A 116 22.37 -16.65 -6.89
C ALA A 116 23.47 -15.60 -6.65
N GLN A 117 23.21 -14.57 -5.84
CA GLN A 117 24.21 -13.56 -5.47
C GLN A 117 25.30 -14.10 -4.54
N ILE A 118 25.03 -15.18 -3.78
CA ILE A 118 26.02 -15.76 -2.86
C ILE A 118 27.06 -16.62 -3.58
N LEU A 119 26.70 -17.26 -4.70
CA LEU A 119 27.58 -18.19 -5.43
C LEU A 119 28.95 -17.59 -5.79
N PRO A 120 29.06 -16.35 -6.31
CA PRO A 120 30.35 -15.73 -6.63
C PRO A 120 31.26 -15.46 -5.42
N PHE A 121 30.73 -15.46 -4.20
CA PHE A 121 31.53 -15.28 -2.98
C PHE A 121 32.17 -16.59 -2.47
N ARG A 122 31.77 -17.74 -3.02
CA ARG A 122 32.32 -19.05 -2.64
C ARG A 122 33.65 -19.36 -3.33
N GLU A 123 34.03 -18.58 -4.33
CA GLU A 123 35.35 -18.70 -4.94
C GLU A 123 36.41 -18.12 -3.99
N ASP A 124 37.48 -18.88 -3.77
CA ASP A 124 38.60 -18.49 -2.89
C ASP A 124 39.32 -17.25 -3.44
N SER A 125 38.79 -16.08 -3.09
CA SER A 125 39.45 -14.80 -3.35
C SER A 125 40.66 -14.67 -2.42
N LEU A 126 41.85 -14.58 -3.03
CA LEU A 126 43.10 -14.30 -2.33
C LEU A 126 43.12 -12.90 -1.68
N ASP A 127 42.21 -11.99 -2.08
CA ASP A 127 42.07 -10.64 -1.52
C ASP A 127 40.81 -10.54 -0.65
N ILE A 128 41.01 -10.76 0.66
CA ILE A 128 39.97 -10.67 1.69
C ILE A 128 39.33 -9.27 1.73
N VAL A 129 40.12 -8.20 1.52
CA VAL A 129 39.60 -6.82 1.61
C VAL A 129 38.70 -6.51 0.41
N ALA A 130 39.09 -6.92 -0.79
CA ALA A 130 38.22 -6.81 -1.96
C ALA A 130 36.95 -7.66 -1.81
N SER A 131 37.05 -8.87 -1.25
CA SER A 131 35.87 -9.71 -0.97
C SER A 131 34.90 -9.05 -0.01
N LEU A 132 35.38 -8.51 1.12
CA LEU A 132 34.53 -7.83 2.10
C LEU A 132 33.83 -6.61 1.50
N LYS A 133 34.53 -5.84 0.66
CA LYS A 133 33.93 -4.71 -0.07
C LYS A 133 32.82 -5.18 -1.02
N LYS A 134 33.03 -6.27 -1.77
CA LYS A 134 32.01 -6.83 -2.66
C LYS A 134 30.78 -7.30 -1.88
N ILE A 135 30.97 -7.99 -0.76
CA ILE A 135 29.88 -8.44 0.12
C ILE A 135 29.09 -7.24 0.65
N ASN A 136 29.77 -6.21 1.14
CA ASN A 136 29.11 -5.01 1.64
C ASN A 136 28.30 -4.30 0.54
N THR A 137 28.84 -4.15 -0.67
CA THR A 137 28.11 -3.58 -1.80
C THR A 137 26.87 -4.40 -2.14
N CYS A 138 27.01 -5.72 -2.27
CA CYS A 138 25.89 -6.62 -2.54
C CYS A 138 24.79 -6.52 -1.47
N TRP A 139 25.17 -6.41 -0.19
CA TRP A 139 24.21 -6.21 0.90
C TRP A 139 23.49 -4.86 0.80
N GLN A 140 24.21 -3.79 0.51
CA GLN A 140 23.64 -2.46 0.33
C GLN A 140 22.68 -2.40 -0.86
N ASP A 141 23.02 -3.05 -1.97
CA ASP A 141 22.13 -3.21 -3.13
C ASP A 141 20.87 -3.99 -2.76
N HIS A 142 21.02 -5.13 -2.08
CA HIS A 142 19.90 -5.92 -1.61
C HIS A 142 18.93 -5.10 -0.73
N CYS A 143 19.45 -4.34 0.23
CA CYS A 143 18.64 -3.47 1.08
C CYS A 143 17.86 -2.43 0.24
N ARG A 144 18.49 -1.78 -0.73
CA ARG A 144 17.83 -0.80 -1.61
C ARG A 144 16.74 -1.45 -2.47
N GLN A 145 17.04 -2.60 -3.07
CA GLN A 145 16.10 -3.37 -3.89
C GLN A 145 14.87 -3.81 -3.08
N MET A 146 15.09 -4.28 -1.84
CA MET A 146 14.00 -4.70 -0.95
C MET A 146 13.08 -3.56 -0.55
N ILE A 147 13.57 -2.32 -0.43
CA ILE A 147 12.72 -1.15 -0.19
C ILE A 147 11.74 -0.95 -1.36
N VAL A 148 12.22 -1.08 -2.61
CA VAL A 148 11.39 -0.94 -3.81
C VAL A 148 10.40 -2.10 -3.94
N ILE A 149 10.83 -3.33 -3.68
CA ILE A 149 9.93 -4.49 -3.67
C ILE A 149 8.84 -4.28 -2.61
N ARG A 150 9.20 -3.85 -1.40
CA ARG A 150 8.25 -3.61 -0.32
C ARG A 150 7.25 -2.49 -0.65
N SER A 151 7.67 -1.46 -1.39
CA SER A 151 6.75 -0.42 -1.84
C SER A 151 5.73 -0.97 -2.83
N ILE A 152 6.16 -1.73 -3.85
CA ILE A 152 5.26 -2.37 -4.84
C ILE A 152 4.22 -3.26 -4.14
N PHE A 153 4.67 -4.07 -3.18
CA PHE A 153 3.83 -5.05 -2.46
C PHE A 153 3.24 -4.52 -1.14
N LEU A 154 3.15 -3.20 -0.95
CA LEU A 154 2.72 -2.58 0.30
C LEU A 154 1.33 -3.07 0.76
N PHE A 155 0.40 -3.26 -0.18
CA PHE A 155 -0.94 -3.75 0.15
C PHE A 155 -0.90 -5.17 0.72
N LEU A 156 -0.10 -6.07 0.13
CA LEU A 156 0.09 -7.43 0.63
C LEU A 156 0.69 -7.42 2.03
N ASP A 157 1.69 -6.56 2.26
CA ASP A 157 2.32 -6.41 3.58
C ASP A 157 1.30 -5.98 4.64
N ARG A 158 0.50 -4.95 4.35
CA ARG A 158 -0.48 -4.43 5.32
C ARG A 158 -1.67 -5.34 5.56
N THR A 159 -2.13 -6.07 4.54
CA THR A 159 -3.37 -6.85 4.63
C THR A 159 -3.16 -8.31 4.96
N TYR A 160 -2.01 -8.90 4.62
CA TYR A 160 -1.74 -10.31 4.84
C TYR A 160 -0.61 -10.54 5.84
N VAL A 161 0.54 -9.88 5.67
CA VAL A 161 1.72 -10.11 6.52
C VAL A 161 1.50 -9.60 7.93
N LEU A 162 0.95 -8.40 8.10
CA LEU A 162 0.65 -7.86 9.44
C LEU A 162 -0.38 -8.70 10.22
N GLN A 163 -1.30 -9.36 9.53
CA GLN A 163 -2.29 -10.24 10.17
C GLN A 163 -1.72 -11.60 10.57
N ASN A 164 -0.58 -12.00 9.98
CA ASN A 164 0.10 -13.25 10.22
C ASN A 164 1.49 -12.95 10.79
N SER A 165 1.55 -12.62 12.08
CA SER A 165 2.76 -12.11 12.77
C SER A 165 4.02 -12.97 12.62
N THR A 166 3.88 -14.24 12.26
CA THR A 166 4.99 -15.16 11.97
C THR A 166 5.58 -14.98 10.57
N LEU A 167 4.92 -14.28 9.65
CA LEU A 167 5.27 -14.18 8.22
C LEU A 167 6.02 -12.89 7.86
N SER A 168 6.49 -12.09 8.82
CA SER A 168 7.24 -10.88 8.48
C SER A 168 8.41 -11.26 7.56
N LEU A 169 8.39 -10.73 6.33
CA LEU A 169 9.25 -11.09 5.19
C LEU A 169 10.75 -10.89 5.50
N MET A 170 11.04 -10.19 6.60
CA MET A 170 12.35 -9.68 7.02
C MET A 170 12.87 -10.34 8.32
N CYS A 171 12.08 -11.20 9.00
CA CYS A 171 12.38 -11.60 10.39
C CYS A 171 12.55 -13.11 10.62
N GLN A 172 12.42 -13.97 9.60
CA GLN A 172 12.58 -15.43 9.80
C GLN A 172 13.99 -15.96 9.49
N GLY A 173 14.90 -15.10 9.04
CA GLY A 173 16.31 -15.46 8.86
C GLY A 173 17.13 -15.12 10.11
N HIS A 174 17.55 -16.14 10.85
CA HIS A 174 18.71 -16.18 11.75
C HIS A 174 19.34 -14.81 12.11
N GLY A 175 18.90 -14.20 13.22
CA GLY A 175 19.73 -13.39 14.12
C GLY A 175 20.61 -12.24 13.60
N VAL A 176 20.54 -11.85 12.33
CA VAL A 176 21.41 -10.83 11.71
C VAL A 176 20.56 -9.79 10.98
N CYS A 177 19.63 -9.18 11.72
CA CYS A 177 19.08 -7.87 11.35
C CYS A 177 19.47 -6.91 12.48
N PRO A 178 20.51 -6.07 12.31
CA PRO A 178 20.74 -4.98 13.23
C PRO A 178 19.62 -3.97 13.01
N ALA A 179 18.61 -4.03 13.87
CA ALA A 179 17.77 -2.90 14.27
C ALA A 179 17.43 -1.85 13.18
N THR A 180 16.98 -2.23 11.99
CA THR A 180 16.06 -1.36 11.24
C THR A 180 14.67 -1.57 11.80
N SER A 181 14.49 -1.02 13.00
CA SER A 181 13.21 -0.49 13.46
C SER A 181 12.81 0.66 12.52
N VAL A 182 12.59 0.36 11.24
CA VAL A 182 11.78 1.21 10.38
C VAL A 182 10.38 0.64 10.45
N ARG A 183 9.80 0.83 11.63
CA ARG A 183 8.36 0.89 11.80
C ARG A 183 7.94 2.12 10.99
N PHE A 184 7.61 1.93 9.72
CA PHE A 184 6.99 2.97 8.90
C PHE A 184 5.57 3.20 9.44
N SER A 185 5.47 4.09 10.44
CA SER A 185 4.33 5.01 10.56
C SER A 185 4.46 6.10 9.52
#